data_AF-A0A2W4LYV9-F1
#
_entry.id   AF-A0A2W4LYV9-F1
#
_cell.length_a   1.000
_cell.length_b   1.000
_cell.length_c   1.000
_cell.angle_alpha   90.00
_cell.angle_beta   90.00
_cell.angle_gamma   90.00
#
_symmetry.space_group_name_H-M   'P 1'
#
loop_
_entity.id
_entity.type
_entity.pdbx_description
1 polymer ?
#
loop_
_entity_poly.entity_id
_entity_poly.type
_entity_poly.pdbx_seq_one_letter_code
_entity_poly.pdbx_strand_id
1 'polypeptide(L)'
;MLRIDALKAIYGHLERCVVVTIMGATAAELQALGHRPNFFYLQHAMGLASSMGLGIALSRPELKVVVFDGDGSLLMNLGGLTTLARYRPRNLVHVVFDNESLLSVGGFPTATSTGSDLAAIAAAAGVPRTATVRELDAFVAAFEQALEANELTTLVAKVEAKGPAVFVTDLPLLENRFQFARYLKELARAESAP
;
A
#
# COMPACT_ATOMS: atom_id res chain seq x y z
N MET A 1 13.31 10.74 3.56
CA MET A 1 13.54 9.36 4.06
C MET A 1 13.67 8.38 2.89
N LEU A 2 14.30 7.23 3.09
CA LEU A 2 14.29 6.12 2.12
C LEU A 2 13.01 5.28 2.29
N ARG A 3 12.44 4.76 1.20
CA ARG A 3 11.28 3.86 1.26
C ARG A 3 11.57 2.58 2.02
N ILE A 4 12.75 1.98 1.82
CA ILE A 4 13.15 0.76 2.53
C ILE A 4 13.20 0.97 4.04
N ASP A 5 13.59 2.15 4.52
CA ASP A 5 13.64 2.46 5.96
C ASP A 5 12.23 2.64 6.54
N ALA A 6 11.34 3.29 5.79
CA ALA A 6 9.93 3.37 6.12
C ALA A 6 9.29 1.97 6.22
N LEU A 7 9.51 1.11 5.21
CA LEU A 7 9.01 -0.27 5.21
C LEU A 7 9.58 -1.09 6.38
N LYS A 8 10.88 -0.97 6.67
CA LYS A 8 11.52 -1.64 7.82
C LYS A 8 10.89 -1.22 9.14
N ALA A 9 10.70 0.09 9.34
CA ALA A 9 10.20 0.63 10.59
C ALA A 9 8.79 0.11 10.92
N ILE A 10 7.95 -0.12 9.91
CA ILE A 10 6.58 -0.60 10.12
C ILE A 10 6.40 -2.11 9.93
N TYR A 11 7.44 -2.84 9.54
CA TYR A 11 7.33 -4.24 9.10
C TYR A 11 6.67 -5.16 10.14
N GLY A 12 6.98 -4.97 11.43
CA GLY A 12 6.37 -5.73 12.54
C GLY A 12 4.88 -5.51 12.70
N HIS A 13 4.35 -4.33 12.33
CA HIS A 13 2.91 -4.08 12.36
C HIS A 13 2.17 -4.78 11.23
N LEU A 14 2.85 -5.17 10.15
CA LEU A 14 2.23 -5.79 8.98
C LEU A 14 1.83 -7.24 9.22
N GLU A 15 2.36 -7.89 10.25
CA GLU A 15 2.04 -9.29 10.59
C GLU A 15 0.55 -9.51 10.85
N ARG A 16 -0.10 -8.50 11.45
CA ARG A 16 -1.52 -8.51 11.81
C ARG A 16 -2.43 -7.91 10.74
N CYS A 17 -1.90 -7.62 9.55
CA CYS A 17 -2.63 -6.98 8.47
C CYS A 17 -2.68 -7.86 7.22
N VAL A 18 -3.70 -7.69 6.41
CA VAL A 18 -3.65 -8.12 5.00
C VAL A 18 -2.96 -7.02 4.21
N VAL A 19 -1.88 -7.35 3.52
CA VAL A 19 -1.08 -6.36 2.79
C VAL A 19 -1.21 -6.58 1.29
N VAL A 20 -1.55 -5.52 0.57
CA VAL A 20 -1.49 -5.47 -0.90
C VAL A 20 -0.44 -4.45 -1.28
N THR A 21 0.51 -4.81 -2.11
CA THR A 21 1.48 -3.86 -2.66
C THR A 21 1.38 -3.79 -4.16
N ILE A 22 1.55 -2.58 -4.70
CA ILE A 22 1.83 -2.40 -6.11
C ILE A 22 3.20 -2.97 -6.48
N MET A 23 3.37 -3.31 -7.76
CA MET A 23 4.61 -3.77 -8.37
C MET A 23 5.78 -2.76 -8.28
N GLY A 24 6.94 -3.18 -8.78
CA GLY A 24 8.12 -2.35 -8.89
C GLY A 24 8.89 -2.25 -7.58
N ALA A 25 9.50 -1.10 -7.34
CA ALA A 25 10.45 -0.94 -6.25
C ALA A 25 9.84 -1.16 -4.85
N THR A 26 8.57 -0.79 -4.64
CA THR A 26 7.85 -1.03 -3.37
C THR A 26 7.69 -2.53 -3.09
N ALA A 27 7.26 -3.32 -4.08
CA ALA A 27 7.14 -4.77 -3.93
C ALA A 27 8.49 -5.46 -3.71
N ALA A 28 9.52 -5.06 -4.48
CA ALA A 28 10.86 -5.63 -4.37
C ALA A 28 11.50 -5.34 -3.00
N GLU A 29 11.39 -4.10 -2.50
CA GLU A 29 11.89 -3.72 -1.17
C GLU A 29 11.14 -4.45 -0.05
N LEU A 30 9.80 -4.53 -0.11
CA LEU A 30 9.03 -5.28 0.89
C LEU A 30 9.39 -6.77 0.90
N GLN A 31 9.61 -7.37 -0.27
CA GLN A 31 10.01 -8.77 -0.36
C GLN A 31 11.43 -9.00 0.17
N ALA A 32 12.35 -8.07 -0.07
CA ALA A 32 13.72 -8.13 0.46
C ALA A 32 13.76 -8.08 2.00
N LEU A 33 12.72 -7.53 2.65
CA LEU A 33 12.54 -7.58 4.10
C LEU A 33 11.99 -8.93 4.61
N GLY A 34 11.51 -9.78 3.70
CA GLY A 34 10.94 -11.08 3.99
C GLY A 34 9.51 -11.20 3.47
N HIS A 35 9.25 -12.24 2.67
CA HIS A 35 7.89 -12.58 2.26
C HIS A 35 7.08 -13.15 3.42
N ARG A 36 5.77 -12.85 3.45
CA ARG A 36 4.80 -13.49 4.34
C ARG A 36 3.52 -13.86 3.57
N PRO A 37 2.81 -14.93 3.96
CA PRO A 37 1.59 -15.39 3.27
C PRO A 37 0.46 -14.35 3.21
N ASN A 38 0.44 -13.39 4.13
CA ASN A 38 -0.52 -12.28 4.17
C ASN A 38 -0.16 -11.12 3.23
N PHE A 39 0.92 -11.22 2.45
CA PHE A 39 1.35 -10.21 1.48
C PHE A 39 1.00 -10.64 0.06
N PHE A 40 0.24 -9.79 -0.62
CA PHE A 40 -0.08 -9.94 -2.04
C PHE A 40 0.65 -8.90 -2.87
N TYR A 41 1.55 -9.36 -3.75
CA TYR A 41 2.27 -8.48 -4.67
C TYR A 41 1.50 -8.38 -5.98
N LEU A 42 0.80 -7.28 -6.18
CA LEU A 42 0.00 -7.04 -7.38
C LEU A 42 0.91 -6.64 -8.55
N GLN A 43 1.39 -7.65 -9.26
CA GLN A 43 2.19 -7.51 -10.47
C GLN A 43 1.30 -7.33 -11.71
N HIS A 44 1.79 -6.59 -12.72
CA HIS A 44 1.13 -6.34 -14.01
C HIS A 44 -0.26 -5.65 -13.98
N ALA A 45 -0.62 -5.01 -12.87
CA ALA A 45 -1.84 -4.22 -12.70
C ALA A 45 -1.55 -2.85 -12.05
N MET A 46 -0.78 -1.99 -12.74
CA MET A 46 -0.48 -0.64 -12.24
C MET A 46 -1.77 0.17 -12.03
N GLY A 47 -1.85 0.92 -10.93
CA GLY A 47 -3.03 1.69 -10.54
C GLY A 47 -4.15 0.91 -9.85
N LEU A 48 -4.03 -0.41 -9.69
CA LEU A 48 -5.13 -1.23 -9.14
C LEU A 48 -4.89 -1.73 -7.71
N ALA A 49 -3.78 -1.36 -7.05
CA ALA A 49 -3.52 -1.79 -5.67
C ALA A 49 -4.60 -1.28 -4.71
N SER A 50 -4.96 0.00 -4.80
CA SER A 50 -6.06 0.60 -4.02
C SER A 50 -7.41 -0.08 -4.28
N SER A 51 -7.72 -0.41 -5.53
CA SER A 51 -8.95 -1.13 -5.91
C SER A 51 -8.99 -2.55 -5.32
N MET A 52 -7.87 -3.28 -5.38
CA MET A 52 -7.76 -4.62 -4.77
C MET A 52 -7.91 -4.56 -3.25
N GLY A 53 -7.21 -3.62 -2.60
CA GLY A 53 -7.34 -3.40 -1.16
C GLY A 53 -8.76 -3.06 -0.74
N LEU A 54 -9.45 -2.20 -1.49
CA LEU A 54 -10.86 -1.88 -1.22
C LEU A 54 -11.76 -3.12 -1.29
N GLY A 55 -11.60 -3.96 -2.32
CA GLY A 55 -12.38 -5.19 -2.46
C GLY A 55 -12.19 -6.14 -1.27
N ILE A 56 -10.95 -6.27 -0.79
CA ILE A 56 -10.63 -7.07 0.40
C ILE A 56 -11.27 -6.45 1.64
N ALA A 57 -11.09 -5.15 1.85
CA ALA A 57 -11.59 -4.45 3.03
C ALA A 57 -13.12 -4.53 3.17
N LEU A 58 -13.84 -4.44 2.03
CA LEU A 58 -15.29 -4.60 2.00
C LEU A 58 -15.75 -6.04 2.21
N SER A 59 -14.99 -7.01 1.69
CA SER A 59 -15.34 -8.42 1.80
C SER A 59 -14.98 -9.02 3.17
N ARG A 60 -14.00 -8.44 3.86
CA ARG A 60 -13.44 -8.89 5.15
C ARG A 60 -13.31 -7.70 6.11
N PRO A 61 -14.44 -7.11 6.59
CA PRO A 61 -14.44 -5.91 7.43
C PRO A 61 -13.71 -6.07 8.78
N GLU A 62 -13.55 -7.30 9.24
CA GLU A 62 -12.84 -7.68 10.47
C GLU A 62 -11.31 -7.65 10.35
N LEU A 63 -10.77 -7.69 9.13
CA LEU A 63 -9.33 -7.66 8.88
C LEU A 63 -8.83 -6.24 8.65
N LYS A 64 -7.66 -5.89 9.17
CA LYS A 64 -6.96 -4.65 8.80
C LYS A 64 -6.26 -4.82 7.45
N VAL A 65 -6.56 -3.95 6.50
CA VAL A 65 -5.99 -3.96 5.15
C VAL A 65 -5.02 -2.78 5.00
N VAL A 66 -3.78 -3.08 4.61
CA VAL A 66 -2.77 -2.08 4.26
C VAL A 66 -2.47 -2.19 2.79
N VAL A 67 -2.61 -1.08 2.07
CA VAL A 67 -2.23 -0.98 0.66
C VAL A 67 -0.98 -0.14 0.55
N PHE A 68 0.08 -0.69 -0.04
CA PHE A 68 1.24 0.07 -0.47
C PHE A 68 1.14 0.37 -1.96
N ASP A 69 1.01 1.64 -2.31
CA ASP A 69 0.99 2.13 -3.67
C ASP A 69 2.22 3.02 -3.95
N GLY A 70 2.40 3.41 -5.20
CA GLY A 70 3.37 4.42 -5.62
C GLY A 70 2.64 5.61 -6.22
N ASP A 71 3.22 6.80 -6.14
CA ASP A 71 2.70 8.01 -6.79
C ASP A 71 2.36 7.79 -8.27
N GLY A 72 3.29 7.23 -9.05
CA GLY A 72 3.08 6.95 -10.46
C GLY A 72 1.93 5.96 -10.72
N SER A 73 1.78 4.96 -9.85
CA SER A 73 0.69 3.99 -9.95
C SER A 73 -0.66 4.62 -9.59
N LEU A 74 -0.75 5.36 -8.49
CA LEU A 74 -1.97 6.06 -8.10
C LEU A 74 -2.42 7.06 -9.16
N LEU A 75 -1.48 7.78 -9.78
CA LEU A 75 -1.77 8.71 -10.88
C LEU A 75 -2.42 8.01 -12.09
N MET A 76 -2.08 6.75 -12.37
CA MET A 76 -2.70 5.98 -13.47
C MET A 76 -4.17 5.62 -13.21
N ASN A 77 -4.61 5.63 -11.95
CA ASN A 77 -5.99 5.35 -11.57
C ASN A 77 -6.49 6.29 -10.47
N LEU A 78 -6.38 7.59 -10.73
CA LEU A 78 -6.75 8.62 -9.75
C LEU A 78 -8.24 8.54 -9.36
N GLY A 79 -9.10 8.07 -10.28
CA GLY A 79 -10.51 7.79 -10.01
C GLY A 79 -10.76 6.73 -8.94
N GLY A 80 -9.76 5.90 -8.62
CA GLY A 80 -9.82 4.97 -7.49
C GLY A 80 -10.05 5.67 -6.14
N LEU A 81 -9.56 6.90 -5.98
CA LEU A 81 -9.74 7.69 -4.75
C LEU A 81 -11.21 8.05 -4.50
N THR A 82 -11.98 8.38 -5.54
CA THR A 82 -13.42 8.66 -5.38
C THR A 82 -14.20 7.40 -5.04
N THR A 83 -13.76 6.25 -5.53
CA THR A 83 -14.34 4.95 -5.20
C THR A 83 -14.04 4.58 -3.75
N LEU A 84 -12.79 4.72 -3.30
CA LEU A 84 -12.41 4.58 -1.89
C LEU A 84 -13.27 5.49 -1.00
N ALA A 85 -13.38 6.77 -1.35
CA ALA A 85 -14.16 7.76 -0.61
C ALA A 85 -15.67 7.52 -0.64
N ARG A 86 -16.21 6.82 -1.65
CA ARG A 86 -17.62 6.43 -1.69
C ARG A 86 -17.94 5.34 -0.68
N TYR A 87 -17.08 4.32 -0.59
CA TYR A 87 -17.32 3.15 0.26
C TYR A 87 -16.81 3.30 1.69
N ARG A 88 -15.76 4.12 1.90
CA ARG A 88 -15.18 4.47 3.21
C ARG A 88 -14.95 3.29 4.16
N PRO A 89 -14.24 2.23 3.74
CA PRO A 89 -13.94 1.11 4.63
C PRO A 89 -13.11 1.58 5.85
N ARG A 90 -13.60 1.29 7.06
CA ARG A 90 -12.97 1.68 8.34
C ARG A 90 -11.67 0.91 8.65
N ASN A 91 -11.41 -0.14 7.90
CA ASN A 91 -10.32 -1.08 8.12
C ASN A 91 -9.20 -0.96 7.05
N LEU A 92 -9.20 0.10 6.22
CA LEU A 92 -8.22 0.27 5.15
C LEU A 92 -7.27 1.46 5.40
N VAL A 93 -5.97 1.19 5.32
CA VAL A 93 -4.90 2.20 5.28
C VAL A 93 -4.21 2.13 3.92
N HIS A 94 -4.26 3.24 3.18
CA HIS A 94 -3.64 3.39 1.88
C HIS A 94 -2.38 4.24 2.02
N VAL A 95 -1.21 3.60 1.90
CA VAL A 95 0.10 4.26 1.96
C VAL A 95 0.63 4.43 0.54
N VAL A 96 0.91 5.68 0.15
CA VAL A 96 1.46 6.02 -1.16
C VAL A 96 2.90 6.47 -0.99
N PHE A 97 3.84 5.71 -1.52
CA PHE A 97 5.23 6.15 -1.58
C PHE A 97 5.42 7.08 -2.78
N ASP A 98 5.69 8.35 -2.50
CA ASP A 98 5.85 9.39 -3.50
C ASP A 98 7.32 9.80 -3.60
N ASN A 99 7.98 9.20 -4.58
CA ASN A 99 9.38 9.45 -4.94
C ASN A 99 9.52 10.35 -6.17
N GLU A 100 8.40 10.84 -6.70
CA GLU A 100 8.34 11.71 -7.87
C GLU A 100 8.89 11.07 -9.17
N SER A 101 9.05 9.75 -9.22
CA SER A 101 9.79 9.07 -10.30
C SER A 101 9.35 7.63 -10.59
N LEU A 102 9.11 7.34 -11.87
CA LEU A 102 8.87 5.99 -12.41
C LEU A 102 10.17 5.18 -12.53
N LEU A 103 10.78 4.84 -11.39
CA LEU A 103 12.08 4.15 -11.32
C LEU A 103 12.15 2.85 -12.13
N SER A 104 11.05 2.09 -12.20
CA SER A 104 11.02 0.79 -12.88
C SER A 104 11.16 0.87 -14.41
N VAL A 105 10.95 2.03 -15.02
CA VAL A 105 10.93 2.21 -16.49
C VAL A 105 11.90 3.29 -16.99
N GLY A 106 12.91 3.63 -16.19
CA GLY A 106 13.96 4.58 -16.57
C GLY A 106 13.98 5.89 -15.77
N GLY A 107 13.16 6.00 -14.72
CA GLY A 107 13.25 7.12 -13.77
C GLY A 107 12.60 8.43 -14.22
N PHE A 108 11.68 8.37 -15.18
CA PHE A 108 10.94 9.55 -15.65
C PHE A 108 10.16 10.21 -14.50
N PRO A 109 10.12 11.54 -14.44
CA PRO A 109 9.39 12.26 -13.41
C PRO A 109 7.89 11.99 -13.49
N THR A 110 7.23 11.83 -12.35
CA THR A 110 5.77 11.76 -12.25
C THR A 110 5.17 13.16 -12.13
N ALA A 111 3.84 13.29 -12.23
CA ALA A 111 3.16 14.58 -12.09
C ALA A 111 3.30 15.19 -10.68
N THR A 112 3.67 14.41 -9.66
CA THR A 112 3.94 14.93 -8.31
C THR A 112 5.21 15.78 -8.27
N SER A 113 6.21 15.49 -9.13
CA SER A 113 7.40 16.35 -9.32
C SER A 113 7.08 17.78 -9.78
N THR A 114 5.91 17.96 -10.39
CA THR A 114 5.45 19.25 -10.94
C THR A 114 4.33 19.89 -10.11
N GLY A 115 4.06 19.38 -8.90
CA GLY A 115 3.14 20.00 -7.94
C GLY A 115 1.78 19.32 -7.76
N SER A 116 1.55 18.13 -8.32
CA SER A 116 0.34 17.36 -8.00
C SER A 116 0.39 16.86 -6.54
N ASP A 117 -0.53 17.33 -5.70
CA ASP A 117 -0.61 16.91 -4.29
C ASP A 117 -1.61 15.76 -4.10
N LEU A 118 -1.10 14.53 -3.97
CA LEU A 118 -1.92 13.33 -3.85
C LEU A 118 -2.72 13.27 -2.54
N ALA A 119 -2.22 13.83 -1.44
CA ALA A 119 -2.95 13.82 -0.17
C ALA A 119 -4.11 14.82 -0.20
N ALA A 120 -3.90 15.98 -0.82
CA ALA A 120 -4.94 16.97 -1.04
C ALA A 120 -6.01 16.46 -2.03
N ILE A 121 -5.59 15.79 -3.11
CA ILE A 121 -6.53 15.16 -4.06
C ILE A 121 -7.35 14.08 -3.37
N ALA A 122 -6.74 13.23 -2.53
CA ALA A 122 -7.47 12.22 -1.76
C ALA A 122 -8.48 12.86 -0.78
N ALA A 123 -8.11 13.95 -0.11
CA ALA A 123 -9.02 14.69 0.76
C ALA A 123 -10.20 15.27 -0.03
N ALA A 124 -9.92 15.92 -1.17
CA ALA A 124 -10.93 16.49 -2.05
C ALA A 124 -11.84 15.43 -2.68
N ALA A 125 -11.34 14.20 -2.88
CA ALA A 125 -12.15 13.06 -3.29
C ALA A 125 -13.11 12.57 -2.19
N GLY A 126 -12.89 12.97 -0.94
CA GLY A 126 -13.74 12.64 0.22
C GLY A 126 -13.18 11.54 1.12
N VAL A 127 -11.87 11.25 1.05
CA VAL A 127 -11.17 10.41 2.02
C VAL A 127 -11.11 11.15 3.36
N PRO A 128 -11.61 10.57 4.46
CA PRO A 128 -11.81 11.31 5.71
C PRO A 128 -10.50 11.64 6.43
N ARG A 129 -9.48 10.78 6.33
CA ARG A 129 -8.16 11.02 6.91
C ARG A 129 -7.08 10.99 5.85
N THR A 130 -6.39 12.11 5.66
CA THR A 130 -5.22 12.18 4.78
C THR A 130 -4.06 12.89 5.44
N ALA A 131 -2.83 12.55 5.05
CA ALA A 131 -1.64 13.25 5.51
C ALA A 131 -0.50 13.07 4.50
N THR A 132 0.37 14.07 4.42
CA THR A 132 1.68 13.97 3.77
C THR A 132 2.77 13.96 4.85
N VAL A 133 3.66 12.99 4.80
CA VAL A 133 4.78 12.82 5.73
C VAL A 133 6.12 12.77 4.98
N ARG A 134 7.17 13.34 5.58
CA ARG A 134 8.50 13.50 4.95
C ARG A 134 9.62 12.87 5.76
N GLU A 135 9.45 12.88 7.08
CA GLU A 135 10.40 12.32 8.04
C GLU A 135 9.96 10.95 8.51
N LEU A 136 10.94 10.08 8.81
CA LEU A 136 10.70 8.69 9.17
C LEU A 136 9.85 8.57 10.44
N ASP A 137 10.20 9.29 11.50
CA ASP A 137 9.46 9.24 12.77
C ASP A 137 8.01 9.71 12.61
N ALA A 138 7.79 10.75 11.79
CA ALA A 138 6.45 11.23 11.46
C ALA A 138 5.65 10.21 10.65
N PHE A 139 6.32 9.48 9.75
CA PHE A 139 5.70 8.38 9.01
C PHE A 139 5.26 7.24 9.92
N VAL A 140 6.13 6.79 10.82
CA VAL A 140 5.83 5.71 11.78
C VAL A 140 4.64 6.10 12.65
N ALA A 141 4.68 7.28 13.26
CA ALA A 141 3.59 7.78 14.10
C ALA A 141 2.28 7.91 13.32
N ALA A 142 2.31 8.44 12.09
CA ALA A 142 1.12 8.57 11.26
C ALA A 142 0.54 7.20 10.85
N PHE A 143 1.41 6.22 10.56
CA PHE A 143 1.00 4.87 10.21
C PHE A 143 0.35 4.14 11.39
N GLU A 144 0.94 4.21 12.58
CA GLU A 144 0.37 3.64 13.81
C GLU A 144 -1.01 4.24 14.10
N GLN A 145 -1.12 5.57 14.07
CA GLN A 145 -2.40 6.24 14.26
C GLN A 145 -3.43 5.85 13.20
N ALA A 146 -3.01 5.63 11.94
CA ALA A 146 -3.91 5.21 10.87
C ALA A 146 -4.46 3.79 11.11
N LEU A 147 -3.63 2.87 11.63
CA LEU A 147 -4.08 1.53 12.00
C LEU A 147 -5.15 1.56 13.11
N GLU A 148 -4.99 2.46 14.07
CA GLU A 148 -5.86 2.60 15.24
C GLU A 148 -7.13 3.42 14.98
N ALA A 149 -7.10 4.32 13.99
CA ALA A 149 -8.18 5.27 13.72
C ALA A 149 -9.54 4.63 13.41
N ASN A 150 -9.57 3.38 12.92
CA ASN A 150 -10.79 2.72 12.44
C ASN A 150 -11.55 3.57 11.41
N GLU A 151 -10.79 4.21 10.53
CA GLU A 151 -11.28 5.11 9.50
C GLU A 151 -10.37 5.02 8.27
N LEU A 152 -10.97 5.11 7.07
CA LEU A 152 -10.23 5.09 5.81
C LEU A 152 -9.16 6.18 5.82
N THR A 153 -7.89 5.78 5.71
CA THR A 153 -6.76 6.71 5.72
C THR A 153 -5.96 6.61 4.43
N THR A 154 -5.59 7.76 3.84
CA THR A 154 -4.56 7.85 2.79
C THR A 154 -3.35 8.63 3.29
N LEU A 155 -2.21 7.95 3.44
CA LEU A 155 -0.95 8.53 3.88
C LEU A 155 0.02 8.62 2.69
N VAL A 156 0.43 9.83 2.32
CA VAL A 156 1.45 10.05 1.30
C VAL A 156 2.80 10.22 1.96
N ALA A 157 3.68 9.23 1.76
CA ALA A 157 5.04 9.23 2.29
C ALA A 157 6.01 9.71 1.22
N LYS A 158 6.59 10.90 1.41
CA LYS A 158 7.64 11.42 0.55
C LYS A 158 8.93 10.64 0.78
N VAL A 159 9.46 10.05 -0.27
CA VAL A 159 10.69 9.25 -0.21
C VAL A 159 11.66 9.68 -1.30
N GLU A 160 12.94 9.36 -1.14
CA GLU A 160 13.94 9.64 -2.17
C GLU A 160 13.69 8.78 -3.42
N ALA A 161 14.07 9.31 -4.59
CA ALA A 161 14.06 8.60 -5.87
C ALA A 161 15.18 7.55 -5.97
N LYS A 162 15.22 6.63 -5.01
CA LYS A 162 16.18 5.54 -4.90
C LYS A 162 15.44 4.21 -4.81
N GLY A 163 15.74 3.31 -5.74
CA GLY A 163 15.18 1.97 -5.80
C GLY A 163 16.10 0.90 -5.20
N PRO A 164 15.65 -0.36 -5.14
CA PRO A 164 16.50 -1.48 -4.75
C PRO A 164 17.59 -1.72 -5.80
N ALA A 165 18.68 -2.35 -5.38
CA ALA A 165 19.77 -2.74 -6.29
C ALA A 165 19.32 -3.75 -7.36
N VAL A 166 18.31 -4.56 -7.03
CA VAL A 166 17.73 -5.59 -7.90
C VAL A 166 16.20 -5.53 -7.76
N PHE A 167 15.50 -5.51 -8.89
CA PHE A 167 14.02 -5.51 -8.95
C PHE A 167 13.42 -6.92 -9.06
N VAL A 168 14.27 -7.95 -9.07
CA VAL A 168 13.87 -9.35 -9.19
C VAL A 168 13.27 -9.82 -7.87
N THR A 169 12.13 -10.48 -7.98
CA THR A 169 11.45 -11.11 -6.85
C THR A 169 11.63 -12.62 -6.91
N ASP A 170 12.15 -13.25 -5.85
CA ASP A 170 12.47 -14.69 -5.83
C ASP A 170 11.22 -15.59 -5.66
N LEU A 171 10.06 -15.01 -5.36
CA LEU A 171 8.80 -15.73 -5.25
C LEU A 171 8.09 -15.82 -6.61
N PRO A 172 7.84 -17.04 -7.14
CA PRO A 172 7.01 -17.19 -8.32
C PRO A 172 5.63 -16.56 -8.10
N LEU A 173 5.23 -15.64 -8.97
CA LEU A 173 4.01 -14.85 -8.78
C LEU A 173 2.74 -15.71 -8.69
N LEU A 174 2.74 -16.84 -9.40
CA LEU A 174 1.66 -17.81 -9.34
C LEU A 174 1.52 -18.42 -7.94
N GLU A 175 2.65 -18.70 -7.28
CA GLU A 175 2.67 -19.23 -5.92
C GLU A 175 2.18 -18.18 -4.92
N ASN A 176 2.58 -16.89 -5.07
CA ASN A 176 2.09 -15.82 -4.21
C ASN A 176 0.55 -15.74 -4.20
N ARG A 177 -0.09 -15.84 -5.38
CA ARG A 177 -1.55 -15.85 -5.49
C ARG A 177 -2.17 -17.00 -4.70
N PHE A 178 -1.61 -18.20 -4.80
CA PHE A 178 -2.15 -19.37 -4.10
C PHE A 178 -1.93 -19.30 -2.58
N GLN A 179 -0.76 -18.86 -2.13
CA GLN A 179 -0.47 -18.68 -0.71
C GLN A 179 -1.39 -17.64 -0.08
N PHE A 180 -1.56 -16.49 -0.73
CA PHE A 180 -2.43 -15.43 -0.26
C PHE A 180 -3.90 -15.88 -0.16
N ALA A 181 -4.40 -16.56 -1.20
CA ALA A 181 -5.76 -17.09 -1.19
C ALA A 181 -5.96 -18.17 -0.10
N ARG A 182 -4.94 -19.00 0.16
CA ARG A 182 -4.97 -20.00 1.24
C ARG A 182 -5.01 -19.33 2.60
N TYR A 183 -4.14 -18.35 2.84
CA TYR A 183 -4.11 -17.56 4.07
C TYR A 183 -5.48 -16.94 4.39
N LEU A 184 -6.11 -16.27 3.42
CA LEU A 184 -7.44 -15.69 3.62
C LEU A 184 -8.51 -16.73 3.97
N LYS A 185 -8.43 -17.94 3.40
CA LYS A 185 -9.35 -19.05 3.71
C LYS A 185 -9.10 -19.64 5.10
N GLU A 186 -7.84 -19.71 5.54
CA GLU A 186 -7.48 -20.19 6.87
C GLU A 186 -8.02 -19.26 7.96
N LEU A 187 -7.92 -17.95 7.77
CA LEU A 187 -8.54 -16.96 8.67
C LEU A 187 -10.05 -17.17 8.80
N ALA A 188 -10.75 -17.35 7.68
CA ALA A 188 -12.19 -17.60 7.69
C ALA A 188 -12.57 -18.91 8.40
N ARG A 189 -11.71 -19.94 8.31
CA ARG A 189 -11.92 -21.21 9.02
C ARG A 189 -11.72 -21.07 10.53
N ALA A 190 -10.69 -20.34 10.94
CA ALA A 190 -10.42 -20.07 12.35
C ALA A 190 -11.58 -19.31 13.03
N GLU A 191 -12.23 -18.41 12.31
CA GLU A 191 -13.43 -17.68 12.78
C GLU A 191 -14.68 -18.57 12.88
N SER A 192 -14.75 -19.67 12.13
CA SER A 192 -15.89 -20.60 12.09
C SER A 192 -15.73 -21.83 13.00
N ALA A 193 -14.61 -21.95 13.71
CA ALA A 193 -14.38 -23.03 14.67
C ALA A 193 -15.15 -22.74 15.97
N PRO A 194 -15.91 -23.72 16.51
CA PRO A 194 -16.78 -23.55 17.68
C PRO A 194 -16.03 -23.31 18.99
#